data_AF-A0A3Q1F9T5-F1
#
_entry.id   AF-A0A3Q1F9T5-F1
#
_cell.length_a   1.000
_cell.length_b   1.000
_cell.length_c   1.000
_cell.angle_alpha   90.00
_cell.angle_beta   90.00
_cell.angle_gamma   90.00
#
_symmetry.space_group_name_H-M   'P 1'
#
loop_
_entity.id
_entity.type
_entity.pdbx_description
1 polymer ?
#
loop_
_entity_poly.entity_id
_entity_poly.type
_entity_poly.pdbx_seq_one_letter_code
_entity_poly.pdbx_strand_id
1 'polypeptide(L)'
;MGSASEDLLVTLQILPGFFSNCLFLALYDSVVLLKRAVSLLSCSRSAGCGEWRRMLTSEGLRSIWNSFLLDAYKQVKLGCEAPNSKVVKVPDGPRWSSAISSMASVPCGAKIQNGDECRLLDFESSDRPLVVNFGSLVEDFSDVADFVLVYIDEAHPSDGWVAPPMGSCSFSFRKHQNLEERMGAARKLIEHFSLPPQCQLVADCMDNNANVAYGVSNERLCIVQQRKVAYLGGKGPFFYSLKDVRQWLEQSYGRR
;
A
#
# COMPACT_ATOMS: atom_id res chain seq x y z
N MET A 1 -24.79 -19.96 17.05
CA MET A 1 -23.80 -19.89 18.14
C MET A 1 -22.34 -19.85 17.65
N GLY A 2 -22.03 -20.02 16.35
CA GLY A 2 -20.64 -20.02 15.85
C GLY A 2 -20.00 -18.63 15.64
N SER A 3 -20.73 -17.65 15.11
CA SER A 3 -20.16 -16.34 14.73
C SER A 3 -19.59 -15.54 15.90
N ALA A 4 -20.30 -15.47 17.03
CA ALA A 4 -19.84 -14.73 18.21
C ALA A 4 -18.54 -15.29 18.83
N SER A 5 -18.29 -16.60 18.67
CA SER A 5 -17.07 -17.23 19.17
C SER A 5 -15.87 -16.95 18.27
N GLU A 6 -16.09 -16.89 16.96
CA GLU A 6 -15.06 -16.56 15.98
C GLU A 6 -14.67 -15.09 16.09
N ASP A 7 -15.66 -14.18 16.20
CA ASP A 7 -15.44 -12.76 16.43
C ASP A 7 -14.66 -12.49 17.73
N LEU A 8 -14.95 -13.25 18.80
CA LEU A 8 -14.23 -13.15 20.06
C LEU A 8 -12.77 -13.61 19.91
N LEU A 9 -12.53 -14.71 19.19
CA LEU A 9 -11.18 -15.23 18.96
C LEU A 9 -10.34 -14.24 18.15
N VAL A 10 -10.90 -13.71 17.07
CA VAL A 10 -10.26 -12.67 16.25
C VAL A 10 -9.94 -11.44 17.09
N THR A 11 -10.89 -10.99 17.91
CA THR A 11 -10.69 -9.87 18.82
C THR A 11 -9.51 -10.14 19.78
N LEU A 12 -9.47 -11.31 20.41
CA LEU A 12 -8.39 -11.69 21.32
C LEU A 12 -7.01 -11.75 20.63
N GLN A 13 -6.96 -12.15 19.36
CA GLN A 13 -5.73 -12.15 18.56
C GLN A 13 -5.25 -10.73 18.21
N ILE A 14 -6.19 -9.80 17.98
CA ILE A 14 -5.88 -8.41 17.59
C ILE A 14 -5.41 -7.57 18.79
N LEU A 15 -6.01 -7.77 19.98
CA LEU A 15 -5.81 -6.90 21.14
C LEU A 15 -4.34 -6.62 21.49
N PRO A 16 -3.43 -7.62 21.55
CA PRO A 16 -2.03 -7.36 21.89
C PRO A 16 -1.35 -6.39 20.91
N GLY A 17 -1.55 -6.59 19.60
CA GLY A 17 -1.01 -5.71 18.56
C GLY A 17 -1.62 -4.32 18.61
N PHE A 18 -2.94 -4.23 18.81
CA PHE A 18 -3.65 -2.97 18.94
C PHE A 18 -3.16 -2.15 20.13
N PHE A 19 -3.08 -2.74 21.33
CA PHE A 19 -2.61 -2.03 22.53
C PHE A 19 -1.14 -1.62 22.43
N SER A 20 -0.29 -2.44 21.81
CA SER A 20 1.11 -2.07 21.55
C SER A 20 1.22 -0.82 20.68
N ASN A 21 0.41 -0.72 19.61
CA ASN A 21 0.35 0.48 18.78
C ASN A 21 -0.19 1.69 19.57
N CYS A 22 -1.23 1.51 20.39
CA CYS A 22 -1.76 2.57 21.25
C CYS A 22 -0.70 3.12 22.21
N LEU A 23 0.07 2.22 22.84
CA LEU A 23 1.17 2.57 23.74
C LEU A 23 2.26 3.34 22.99
N PHE A 24 2.64 2.87 21.79
CA PHE A 24 3.61 3.58 20.95
C PHE A 24 3.18 5.01 20.64
N LEU A 25 1.91 5.22 20.23
CA LEU A 25 1.38 6.55 19.98
C LEU A 25 1.34 7.43 21.23
N ALA A 26 0.96 6.85 22.38
CA ALA A 26 0.97 7.56 23.66
C ALA A 26 2.37 8.03 24.06
N LEU A 27 3.38 7.16 23.88
CA LEU A 27 4.77 7.50 24.13
C LEU A 27 5.28 8.56 23.16
N TYR A 28 4.96 8.43 21.87
CA TYR A 28 5.30 9.44 20.86
C TYR A 28 4.75 10.82 21.22
N ASP A 29 3.45 10.92 21.50
CA ASP A 29 2.81 12.17 21.90
C ASP A 29 3.46 12.76 23.16
N SER A 30 3.77 11.91 24.15
CA SER A 30 4.42 12.31 25.40
C SER A 30 5.82 12.90 25.15
N VAL A 31 6.62 12.27 24.29
CA VAL A 31 7.96 12.76 23.93
C VAL A 31 7.89 14.08 23.17
N VAL A 32 6.95 14.22 22.23
CA VAL A 32 6.77 15.48 21.48
C VAL A 32 6.31 16.61 22.40
N LEU A 33 5.39 16.34 23.34
CA LEU A 33 4.98 17.31 24.35
C LEU A 33 6.14 17.72 25.26
N LEU A 34 6.96 16.76 25.71
CA LEU A 34 8.14 17.04 26.53
C LEU A 34 9.15 17.91 25.78
N LYS A 35 9.46 17.59 24.52
CA LYS A 35 10.34 18.41 23.66
C LYS A 35 9.85 19.85 23.56
N ARG A 36 8.54 20.04 23.42
CA ARG A 36 7.91 21.38 23.35
C ARG A 36 8.02 22.11 24.68
N ALA A 37 7.70 21.45 25.79
CA ALA A 37 7.82 22.03 27.12
C ALA A 37 9.26 22.50 27.39
N VAL A 38 10.26 21.68 27.06
CA VAL A 38 11.67 22.04 27.16
C VAL A 38 12.01 23.24 26.27
N SER A 39 11.59 23.24 25.00
CA SER A 39 11.84 24.35 24.06
C SER A 39 11.25 25.68 24.54
N LEU A 40 10.05 25.65 25.13
CA LEU A 40 9.40 26.83 25.70
C LEU A 40 10.15 27.35 26.93
N LEU A 41 10.60 26.45 27.81
CA LEU A 41 11.37 26.79 29.00
C LEU A 41 12.78 27.32 28.67
N SER A 42 13.37 26.89 27.55
CA SER A 42 14.71 27.32 27.12
C SER A 42 14.76 28.69 26.43
N CYS A 43 13.66 29.45 26.36
CA CYS A 43 13.57 30.79 25.73
C CYS A 43 14.19 30.92 24.32
N SER A 44 14.36 29.81 23.60
CA SER A 44 14.80 29.82 22.21
C SER A 44 13.56 30.06 21.35
N ARG A 45 13.32 31.32 20.95
CA ARG A 45 12.36 31.65 19.90
C ARG A 45 12.94 31.22 18.54
N SER A 46 13.07 29.91 18.33
CA SER A 46 13.26 29.40 16.99
C SER A 46 11.92 29.43 16.27
N ALA A 47 11.84 30.29 15.25
CA ALA A 47 10.70 30.39 14.36
C ALA A 47 10.49 29.06 13.63
N GLY A 48 9.26 28.56 13.67
CA GLY A 48 8.85 27.32 12.99
C GLY A 48 8.27 26.27 13.92
N CYS A 49 7.36 26.64 14.83
CA CYS A 49 6.52 25.64 15.48
C CYS A 49 5.49 25.16 14.46
N GLY A 50 5.86 24.17 13.65
CA GLY A 50 4.89 23.43 12.84
C GLY A 50 3.73 22.99 13.73
N GLU A 51 2.52 23.06 13.18
CA GLU A 51 1.29 22.71 13.87
C GLU A 51 1.45 21.33 14.51
N TRP A 52 1.33 21.26 15.85
CA TRP A 52 1.36 19.95 16.51
C TRP A 52 0.09 19.22 16.17
N ARG A 53 0.22 18.00 15.69
CA ARG A 53 -0.91 17.09 15.63
C ARG A 53 -0.66 15.93 16.58
N ARG A 54 -1.56 15.81 17.56
CA ARG A 54 -1.62 14.64 18.42
C ARG A 54 -1.86 13.39 17.56
N MET A 55 -1.10 12.33 17.80
CA MET A 55 -1.25 11.10 17.05
C MET A 55 -2.27 10.15 17.69
N LEU A 56 -2.29 10.07 19.02
CA LEU A 56 -3.27 9.27 19.75
C LEU A 56 -4.63 9.99 19.76
N THR A 57 -5.42 9.73 18.72
CA THR A 57 -6.76 10.28 18.51
C THR A 57 -7.77 9.15 18.31
N SER A 58 -9.06 9.43 18.46
CA SER A 58 -10.11 8.46 18.20
C SER A 58 -10.10 7.96 16.75
N GLU A 59 -9.78 8.84 15.79
CA GLU A 59 -9.62 8.49 14.38
C GLU A 59 -8.41 7.56 14.16
N GLY A 60 -7.28 7.84 14.79
CA GLY A 60 -6.10 6.98 14.73
C GLY A 60 -6.34 5.61 15.34
N LEU A 61 -6.99 5.55 16.49
CA LEU A 61 -7.38 4.28 17.12
C LEU A 61 -8.31 3.48 16.21
N ARG A 62 -9.31 4.11 15.59
CA ARG A 62 -10.20 3.46 14.63
C ARG A 62 -9.44 2.96 13.41
N SER A 63 -8.51 3.76 12.88
CA SER A 63 -7.67 3.38 11.75
C SER A 63 -6.83 2.14 12.06
N ILE A 64 -6.13 2.12 13.21
CA ILE A 64 -5.32 0.98 13.65
C ILE A 64 -6.20 -0.27 13.86
N TRP A 65 -7.37 -0.12 14.50
CA TRP A 65 -8.29 -1.24 14.72
C TRP A 65 -8.78 -1.84 13.39
N ASN A 66 -9.27 -1.00 12.48
CA ASN A 66 -9.73 -1.42 11.15
C ASN A 66 -8.61 -2.08 10.35
N SER A 67 -7.39 -1.56 10.48
CA SER A 67 -6.19 -2.10 9.89
C SER A 67 -5.89 -3.53 10.40
N PHE A 68 -6.08 -3.82 11.69
CA PHE A 68 -5.98 -5.19 12.22
C PHE A 68 -7.13 -6.10 11.78
N LEU A 69 -8.37 -5.61 11.78
CA LEU A 69 -9.52 -6.37 11.29
C LEU A 69 -9.34 -6.80 9.84
N LEU A 70 -8.90 -5.86 8.99
CA LEU A 70 -8.62 -6.10 7.58
C LEU A 70 -7.59 -7.21 7.38
N ASP A 71 -6.56 -7.25 8.23
CA ASP A 71 -5.56 -8.31 8.18
C ASP A 71 -6.06 -9.65 8.71
N ALA A 72 -6.88 -9.65 9.76
CA ALA A 72 -7.45 -10.87 10.32
C ALA A 72 -8.43 -11.56 9.35
N TYR A 73 -9.21 -10.77 8.61
CA TYR A 73 -10.22 -11.25 7.67
C TYR A 73 -9.73 -11.39 6.21
N LYS A 74 -8.43 -11.27 5.97
CA LYS A 74 -7.87 -11.41 4.62
C LYS A 74 -8.20 -12.77 4.01
N GLN A 75 -8.48 -12.76 2.71
CA GLN A 75 -8.79 -13.98 1.96
C GLN A 75 -7.52 -14.72 1.54
N VAL A 76 -6.45 -13.97 1.27
CA VAL A 76 -5.15 -14.51 0.86
C VAL A 76 -4.54 -15.38 1.95
N LYS A 77 -4.06 -16.57 1.57
CA LYS A 77 -3.39 -17.53 2.47
C LYS A 77 -2.19 -18.13 1.77
N LEU A 78 -1.08 -18.25 2.49
CA LEU A 78 0.13 -18.90 1.98
C LEU A 78 -0.17 -20.33 1.50
N GLY A 79 0.29 -20.68 0.30
CA GLY A 79 0.09 -21.99 -0.33
C GLY A 79 -1.28 -22.21 -0.98
N CYS A 80 -2.25 -21.33 -0.78
CA CYS A 80 -3.57 -21.40 -1.40
C CYS A 80 -3.61 -20.64 -2.73
N GLU A 81 -4.71 -20.77 -3.48
CA GLU A 81 -4.96 -19.95 -4.66
C GLU A 81 -4.97 -18.46 -4.31
N ALA A 82 -4.31 -17.67 -5.15
CA ALA A 82 -4.22 -16.22 -4.98
C ALA A 82 -5.55 -15.57 -5.38
N PRO A 83 -6.11 -14.65 -4.56
CA PRO A 83 -7.33 -13.95 -4.91
C PRO A 83 -7.18 -13.11 -6.20
N ASN A 84 -7.94 -13.44 -7.24
CA ASN A 84 -7.86 -12.76 -8.54
C ASN A 84 -8.69 -11.45 -8.58
N SER A 85 -8.24 -10.49 -7.79
CA SER A 85 -8.89 -9.20 -7.53
C SER A 85 -8.99 -8.35 -8.81
N LYS A 86 -10.03 -7.51 -8.90
CA LYS A 86 -10.17 -6.56 -10.02
C LYS A 86 -9.30 -5.35 -9.74
N VAL A 87 -8.56 -4.90 -10.75
CA VAL A 87 -7.72 -3.72 -10.70
C VAL A 87 -7.90 -2.93 -11.99
N VAL A 88 -7.48 -1.68 -11.98
CA VAL A 88 -7.58 -0.77 -13.12
C VAL A 88 -6.18 -0.37 -13.55
N LYS A 89 -5.89 -0.48 -14.85
CA LYS A 89 -4.61 -0.02 -15.38
C LYS A 89 -4.48 1.49 -15.22
N VAL A 90 -3.33 1.95 -14.72
CA VAL A 90 -3.02 3.37 -14.68
C VAL A 90 -2.28 3.70 -15.98
N PRO A 91 -2.83 4.55 -16.87
CA PRO A 91 -2.13 4.91 -18.09
C PRO A 91 -0.80 5.57 -17.74
N ASP A 92 0.29 5.09 -18.34
CA ASP A 92 1.58 5.76 -18.26
C ASP A 92 1.45 7.17 -18.83
N GLY A 93 2.11 8.15 -18.19
CA GLY A 93 2.36 9.46 -18.80
C GLY A 93 3.01 9.30 -20.18
N PRO A 94 3.05 10.36 -21.03
CA PRO A 94 3.12 10.31 -22.50
C PRO A 94 4.31 9.52 -23.09
N ARG A 95 4.25 8.19 -23.02
CA ARG A 95 5.21 7.23 -23.60
C ARG A 95 4.53 5.95 -24.09
N TRP A 96 3.24 6.00 -24.40
CA TRP A 96 2.65 5.00 -25.28
C TRP A 96 3.08 5.28 -26.73
N SER A 97 4.21 4.70 -27.12
CA SER A 97 4.60 4.47 -28.52
C SER A 97 5.29 3.10 -28.48
N SER A 98 4.80 2.02 -29.06
CA SER A 98 4.35 1.90 -30.45
C SER A 98 3.56 0.59 -30.65
N ALA A 99 2.26 0.58 -30.39
CA ALA A 99 1.33 -0.42 -30.92
C ALA A 99 -0.10 0.02 -30.60
N ILE A 100 -0.61 0.99 -31.37
CA ILE A 100 -2.01 1.17 -31.79
C ILE A 100 -2.00 2.48 -32.56
N SER A 101 -1.83 2.36 -33.87
CA SER A 101 -2.02 3.45 -34.81
C SER A 101 -3.51 3.79 -34.85
N SER A 102 -3.80 5.09 -34.94
CA SER A 102 -5.10 5.74 -35.14
C SER A 102 -5.99 5.93 -33.89
N MET A 103 -5.88 7.10 -33.28
CA MET A 103 -6.92 8.13 -33.41
C MET A 103 -6.42 9.47 -32.88
N ALA A 104 -6.77 10.52 -33.61
CA ALA A 104 -6.38 11.90 -33.36
C ALA A 104 -6.93 12.42 -32.03
N SER A 105 -6.11 13.27 -31.37
CA SER A 105 -6.48 14.32 -30.41
C SER A 105 -7.71 14.07 -29.56
N VAL A 106 -7.53 13.64 -28.30
CA VAL A 106 -8.62 13.61 -27.31
C VAL A 106 -8.29 14.53 -26.12
N PRO A 107 -9.22 15.40 -25.68
CA PRO A 107 -8.97 16.43 -24.65
C PRO A 107 -8.96 15.84 -23.23
N CYS A 108 -8.40 16.60 -22.27
CA CYS A 108 -8.58 16.41 -20.83
C CYS A 108 -10.07 16.27 -20.50
N GLY A 109 -10.52 15.04 -20.21
CA GLY A 109 -11.92 14.70 -19.95
C GLY A 109 -12.35 13.32 -20.44
N ALA A 110 -11.42 12.37 -20.62
CA ALA A 110 -11.75 11.01 -21.03
C ALA A 110 -12.47 10.28 -19.88
N LYS A 111 -13.79 10.10 -20.01
CA LYS A 111 -14.56 9.14 -19.21
C LYS A 111 -13.88 7.77 -19.34
N ILE A 112 -13.46 7.21 -18.21
CA ILE A 112 -12.93 5.85 -18.09
C ILE A 112 -13.95 4.91 -18.71
N GLN A 113 -13.59 4.30 -19.84
CA GLN A 113 -14.41 3.24 -20.42
C GLN A 113 -14.12 1.95 -19.67
N ASN A 114 -15.11 1.06 -19.63
CA ASN A 114 -15.08 -0.25 -18.97
C ASN A 114 -13.98 -1.22 -19.48
N GLY A 115 -13.05 -0.75 -20.33
CA GLY A 115 -11.98 -1.52 -20.98
C GLY A 115 -10.63 -1.45 -20.28
N ASP A 116 -10.46 -0.63 -19.24
CA ASP A 116 -9.21 -0.54 -18.46
C ASP A 116 -9.21 -1.42 -17.20
N GLU A 117 -10.33 -2.09 -16.91
CA GLU A 117 -10.43 -3.07 -15.84
C GLU A 117 -9.73 -4.38 -16.26
N CYS A 118 -8.85 -4.88 -15.41
CA CYS A 118 -8.21 -6.17 -15.57
C CYS A 118 -8.13 -6.90 -14.23
N ARG A 119 -7.51 -8.07 -14.22
CA ARG A 119 -7.33 -8.88 -13.02
C ARG A 119 -5.88 -8.89 -12.58
N LEU A 120 -5.67 -9.01 -11.26
CA LEU A 120 -4.32 -9.03 -10.69
C LEU A 120 -3.47 -10.20 -11.23
N LEU A 121 -4.06 -11.35 -11.50
CA LEU A 121 -3.34 -12.51 -12.04
C LEU A 121 -3.16 -12.46 -13.56
N ASP A 122 -3.69 -11.44 -14.25
CA ASP A 122 -3.43 -11.25 -15.69
C ASP A 122 -1.98 -10.80 -15.95
N PHE A 123 -1.28 -10.33 -14.91
CA PHE A 123 0.13 -9.94 -14.95
C PHE A 123 1.10 -11.10 -14.64
N GLU A 124 0.59 -12.28 -14.29
CA GLU A 124 1.41 -13.46 -14.01
C GLU A 124 1.69 -14.21 -15.31
N SER A 125 2.96 -14.30 -15.71
CA SER A 125 3.38 -15.22 -16.79
C SER A 125 3.44 -16.66 -16.27
N SER A 126 3.12 -17.65 -17.12
CA SER A 126 3.03 -19.06 -16.68
C SER A 126 4.33 -19.65 -16.12
N ASP A 127 5.49 -19.10 -16.51
CA ASP A 127 6.81 -19.63 -16.14
C ASP A 127 7.55 -18.76 -15.09
N ARG A 128 6.95 -17.65 -14.64
CA ARG A 128 7.61 -16.65 -13.79
C ARG A 128 6.73 -16.26 -12.60
N PRO A 129 7.30 -16.01 -11.41
CA PRO A 129 6.54 -15.56 -10.27
C PRO A 129 6.17 -14.08 -10.44
N LEU A 130 4.94 -13.72 -10.05
CA LEU A 130 4.46 -12.36 -9.97
C LEU A 130 4.73 -11.79 -8.56
N VAL A 131 5.57 -10.77 -8.47
CA VAL A 131 5.85 -10.03 -7.24
C VAL A 131 4.96 -8.78 -7.20
N VAL A 132 4.17 -8.67 -6.12
CA VAL A 132 3.22 -7.57 -5.92
C VAL A 132 3.75 -6.60 -4.86
N ASN A 133 3.69 -5.29 -5.17
CA ASN A 133 4.04 -4.16 -4.28
C ASN A 133 5.50 -4.12 -3.80
N PHE A 134 6.44 -4.20 -4.74
CA PHE A 134 7.88 -4.17 -4.51
C PHE A 134 8.46 -2.74 -4.55
N GLY A 135 9.66 -2.59 -4.01
CA GLY A 135 10.50 -1.41 -4.18
C GLY A 135 11.61 -1.63 -5.22
N SER A 136 12.87 -1.47 -4.83
CA SER A 136 14.03 -1.54 -5.73
C SER A 136 14.42 -2.95 -6.24
N LEU A 137 13.55 -3.95 -6.16
CA LEU A 137 13.89 -5.34 -6.55
C LEU A 137 13.75 -5.63 -8.04
N VAL A 138 13.09 -4.74 -8.79
CA VAL A 138 12.83 -4.96 -10.23
C VAL A 138 14.12 -5.06 -11.02
N GLU A 139 15.07 -4.17 -10.75
CA GLU A 139 16.31 -4.08 -11.54
C GLU A 139 17.10 -5.40 -11.50
N ASP A 140 17.14 -6.05 -10.34
CA ASP A 140 17.92 -7.27 -10.10
C ASP A 140 17.24 -8.55 -10.61
N PHE A 141 15.91 -8.58 -10.66
CA PHE A 141 15.13 -9.81 -10.89
C PHE A 141 14.14 -9.72 -12.06
N SER A 142 14.15 -8.63 -12.83
CA SER A 142 13.25 -8.38 -13.97
C SER A 142 13.36 -9.38 -15.13
N ASP A 143 14.37 -10.25 -15.12
CA ASP A 143 14.52 -11.32 -16.11
C ASP A 143 13.92 -12.66 -15.65
N VAL A 144 13.68 -12.84 -14.34
CA VAL A 144 13.08 -14.06 -13.78
C VAL A 144 11.70 -13.87 -13.17
N ALA A 145 11.33 -12.67 -12.74
CA ALA A 145 10.05 -12.38 -12.08
C ALA A 145 9.29 -11.24 -12.75
N ASP A 146 7.96 -11.32 -12.72
CA ASP A 146 7.06 -10.25 -13.17
C ASP A 146 6.71 -9.36 -11.98
N PHE A 147 6.45 -8.08 -12.25
CA PHE A 147 6.40 -7.04 -11.22
C PHE A 147 5.18 -6.14 -11.44
N VAL A 148 4.20 -6.20 -10.52
CA VAL A 148 3.06 -5.26 -10.44
C VAL A 148 3.00 -4.47 -9.12
N LEU A 149 2.80 -3.16 -9.20
CA LEU A 149 2.51 -2.29 -8.06
C LEU A 149 1.01 -1.94 -8.07
N VAL A 150 0.30 -2.25 -6.98
CA VAL A 150 -1.12 -1.96 -6.82
C VAL A 150 -1.28 -0.76 -5.89
N TYR A 151 -1.69 0.37 -6.46
CA TYR A 151 -2.06 1.57 -5.72
C TYR A 151 -3.41 1.39 -5.04
N ILE A 152 -3.41 1.46 -3.71
CA ILE A 152 -4.61 1.28 -2.87
C ILE A 152 -5.06 2.61 -2.26
N ASP A 153 -6.04 2.55 -1.35
CA ASP A 153 -6.49 3.75 -0.63
C ASP A 153 -5.40 4.31 0.29
N GLU A 154 -5.43 5.63 0.52
CA GLU A 154 -4.42 6.31 1.34
C GLU A 154 -4.46 5.81 2.79
N ALA A 155 -3.32 5.36 3.31
CA ALA A 155 -3.21 4.99 4.73
C ALA A 155 -3.44 6.20 5.67
N HIS A 156 -3.02 7.39 5.24
CA HIS A 156 -3.04 8.63 6.01
C HIS A 156 -3.58 9.80 5.18
N PRO A 157 -4.89 9.84 4.90
CA PRO A 157 -5.47 10.89 4.09
C PRO A 157 -5.46 12.23 4.83
N SER A 158 -5.33 13.34 4.07
CA SER A 158 -5.22 14.70 4.60
C SER A 158 -6.48 15.22 5.29
N ASP A 159 -7.63 14.63 4.97
CA ASP A 159 -8.94 14.85 5.59
C ASP A 159 -9.27 13.84 6.70
N GLY A 160 -8.28 13.08 7.19
CA GLY A 160 -8.45 12.13 8.29
C GLY A 160 -7.26 12.09 9.25
N TRP A 161 -6.78 10.88 9.57
CA TRP A 161 -5.66 10.65 10.48
C TRP A 161 -4.31 10.85 9.78
N VAL A 162 -3.89 12.11 9.72
CA VAL A 162 -2.67 12.57 9.05
C VAL A 162 -1.41 12.08 9.77
N ALA A 163 -0.49 11.47 9.03
CA ALA A 163 0.82 11.07 9.52
C ALA A 163 1.73 12.29 9.78
N PRO A 164 2.69 12.19 10.71
CA PRO A 164 3.71 13.22 10.88
C PRO A 164 4.53 13.36 9.59
N PRO A 165 5.12 14.54 9.32
CA PRO A 165 5.99 14.72 8.16
C PRO A 165 7.12 13.69 8.15
N MET A 166 7.17 12.85 7.13
CA MET A 166 8.20 11.84 6.91
C MET A 166 9.09 12.28 5.74
N GLY A 167 10.19 12.96 6.05
CA GLY A 167 11.18 13.38 5.04
C GLY A 167 10.74 14.58 4.19
N SER A 168 11.44 14.77 3.05
CA SER A 168 11.28 15.92 2.16
C SER A 168 10.11 15.79 1.17
N CYS A 169 9.53 14.61 1.01
CA CYS A 169 8.37 14.38 0.14
C CYS A 169 7.07 14.49 0.95
N SER A 170 6.25 15.50 0.66
CA SER A 170 4.94 15.67 1.29
C SER A 170 3.82 15.34 0.30
N PHE A 171 3.51 14.06 0.17
CA PHE A 171 2.25 13.67 -0.47
C PHE A 171 1.12 13.92 0.51
N SER A 172 0.17 14.76 0.11
CA SER A 172 -1.02 15.07 0.88
C SER A 172 -2.24 14.89 0.00
N PHE A 173 -2.81 13.70 0.06
CA PHE A 173 -4.02 13.35 -0.67
C PHE A 173 -5.18 13.23 0.30
N ARG A 174 -6.34 13.74 -0.09
CA ARG A 174 -7.60 13.41 0.60
C ARG A 174 -7.98 11.98 0.26
N LYS A 175 -8.86 11.40 1.06
CA LYS A 175 -9.46 10.10 0.71
C LYS A 175 -10.16 10.19 -0.65
N HIS A 176 -9.78 9.31 -1.56
CA HIS A 176 -10.31 9.27 -2.93
C HIS A 176 -11.83 9.05 -2.91
N GLN A 177 -12.57 9.91 -3.61
CA GLN A 177 -14.02 9.78 -3.77
C GLN A 177 -14.42 9.04 -5.05
N ASN A 178 -13.48 8.93 -5.99
CA ASN A 178 -13.69 8.28 -7.28
C ASN A 178 -12.36 7.73 -7.83
N LEU A 179 -12.47 6.92 -8.88
CA LEU A 179 -11.33 6.23 -9.49
C LEU A 179 -10.34 7.21 -10.16
N GLU A 180 -10.83 8.33 -10.71
CA GLU A 180 -9.98 9.33 -11.36
C GLU A 180 -9.03 9.99 -10.34
N GLU A 181 -9.53 10.32 -9.16
CA GLU A 181 -8.71 10.83 -8.05
C GLU A 181 -7.63 9.82 -7.63
N ARG A 182 -8.01 8.54 -7.48
CA ARG A 182 -7.07 7.47 -7.12
C ARG A 182 -5.99 7.27 -8.17
N MET A 183 -6.36 7.21 -9.44
CA MET A 183 -5.39 7.12 -10.53
C MET A 183 -4.51 8.38 -10.62
N GLY A 184 -5.07 9.55 -10.32
CA GLY A 184 -4.31 10.80 -10.25
C GLY A 184 -3.24 10.78 -9.16
N ALA A 185 -3.55 10.23 -7.99
CA ALA A 185 -2.59 10.01 -6.91
C ALA A 185 -1.53 8.96 -7.31
N ALA A 186 -1.95 7.86 -7.93
CA ALA A 186 -1.06 6.83 -8.46
C ALA A 186 -0.07 7.37 -9.51
N ARG A 187 -0.52 8.26 -10.41
CA ARG A 187 0.37 8.93 -11.38
C ARG A 187 1.40 9.83 -10.69
N LYS A 188 1.01 10.56 -9.65
CA LYS A 188 1.96 11.37 -8.87
C LYS A 188 3.02 10.52 -8.16
N LEU A 189 2.68 9.29 -7.75
CA LEU A 189 3.66 8.36 -7.20
C LEU A 189 4.79 8.08 -8.19
N ILE A 190 4.46 7.77 -9.45
CA ILE A 190 5.47 7.42 -10.47
C ILE A 190 6.27 8.61 -10.95
N GLU A 191 5.68 9.82 -10.98
CA GLU A 191 6.39 11.06 -11.29
C GLU A 191 7.54 11.32 -10.30
N HIS A 192 7.35 10.95 -9.03
CA HIS A 192 8.34 11.19 -7.98
C HIS A 192 9.32 10.03 -7.76
N PHE A 193 8.86 8.78 -7.85
CA PHE A 193 9.69 7.62 -7.51
C PHE A 193 10.26 6.88 -8.72
N SER A 194 9.90 7.27 -9.96
CA SER A 194 10.37 6.66 -11.22
C SER A 194 10.39 5.14 -11.18
N LEU A 195 9.25 4.51 -11.49
CA LEU A 195 9.20 3.05 -11.59
C LEU A 195 9.99 2.56 -12.81
N PRO A 196 10.76 1.46 -12.67
CA PRO A 196 11.39 0.81 -13.82
C PRO A 196 10.35 0.41 -14.87
N PRO A 197 10.69 0.43 -16.18
CA PRO A 197 9.73 0.15 -17.25
C PRO A 197 9.18 -1.29 -17.23
N GLN A 198 9.84 -2.20 -16.52
CA GLN A 198 9.38 -3.59 -16.32
C GLN A 198 8.34 -3.71 -15.19
N CYS A 199 8.10 -2.64 -14.43
CA CYS A 199 7.10 -2.57 -13.37
C CYS A 199 5.82 -1.94 -13.93
N GLN A 200 4.69 -2.63 -13.76
CA GLN A 200 3.39 -2.09 -14.12
C GLN A 200 2.69 -1.50 -12.89
N LEU A 201 2.20 -0.27 -13.02
CA LEU A 201 1.35 0.36 -12.01
C LEU A 201 -0.12 0.14 -12.34
N VAL A 202 -0.87 -0.39 -11.38
CA VAL A 202 -2.32 -0.49 -11.42
C VAL A 202 -2.93 0.14 -10.17
N ALA A 203 -4.19 0.54 -10.23
CA ALA A 203 -4.94 1.02 -9.08
C ALA A 203 -6.00 -0.02 -8.68
N ASP A 204 -6.24 -0.15 -7.37
CA ASP A 204 -7.37 -0.93 -6.88
C ASP A 204 -8.69 -0.24 -7.23
N CYS A 205 -9.75 -1.02 -7.40
CA CYS A 205 -11.09 -0.49 -7.64
C CYS A 205 -11.61 0.27 -6.41
N MET A 206 -12.57 1.17 -6.60
CA MET A 206 -13.15 1.97 -5.50
C MET A 206 -13.90 1.14 -4.44
N ASP A 207 -14.23 -0.12 -4.74
CA ASP A 207 -14.76 -1.10 -3.78
C ASP A 207 -13.66 -1.71 -2.88
N ASN A 208 -12.39 -1.34 -3.10
CA ASN A 208 -11.21 -1.80 -2.36
C ASN A 208 -11.09 -3.34 -2.36
N ASN A 209 -11.49 -4.01 -3.45
CA ASN A 209 -11.55 -5.46 -3.46
C ASN A 209 -10.16 -6.11 -3.32
N ALA A 210 -9.11 -5.55 -3.93
CA ALA A 210 -7.76 -6.10 -3.79
C ALA A 210 -7.22 -5.84 -2.37
N ASN A 211 -7.45 -4.64 -1.86
CA ASN A 211 -7.11 -4.25 -0.50
C ASN A 211 -7.72 -5.20 0.55
N VAL A 212 -9.01 -5.53 0.41
CA VAL A 212 -9.73 -6.47 1.29
C VAL A 212 -9.25 -7.91 1.11
N ALA A 213 -9.11 -8.38 -0.14
CA ALA A 213 -8.70 -9.75 -0.42
C ALA A 213 -7.30 -10.05 0.14
N TYR A 214 -6.37 -9.10 0.01
CA TYR A 214 -5.00 -9.24 0.46
C TYR A 214 -4.74 -8.69 1.88
N GLY A 215 -5.73 -8.06 2.52
CA GLY A 215 -5.61 -7.57 3.89
C GLY A 215 -4.64 -6.39 4.07
N VAL A 216 -4.60 -5.47 3.10
CA VAL A 216 -3.54 -4.45 2.99
C VAL A 216 -3.99 -3.10 3.54
N SER A 217 -3.58 -2.71 4.74
CA SER A 217 -3.95 -1.40 5.30
C SER A 217 -2.97 -0.27 5.00
N ASN A 218 -1.74 -0.62 4.60
CA ASN A 218 -0.66 0.32 4.31
C ASN A 218 0.08 -0.21 3.08
N GLU A 219 0.84 -1.28 3.30
CA GLU A 219 1.62 -1.97 2.27
C GLU A 219 1.70 -3.45 2.64
N ARG A 220 1.86 -4.29 1.63
CA ARG A 220 2.07 -5.74 1.77
C ARG A 220 2.72 -6.28 0.51
N LEU A 221 3.77 -7.07 0.73
CA LEU A 221 4.43 -7.84 -0.32
C LEU A 221 3.74 -9.19 -0.47
N CYS A 222 3.58 -9.63 -1.72
CA CYS A 222 3.10 -10.97 -2.04
C CYS A 222 3.87 -11.49 -3.25
N ILE A 223 4.16 -12.79 -3.27
CA ILE A 223 4.63 -13.48 -4.47
C ILE A 223 3.58 -14.51 -4.83
N VAL A 224 3.11 -14.45 -6.07
CA VAL A 224 2.20 -15.42 -6.66
C VAL A 224 2.96 -16.21 -7.70
N GLN A 225 2.80 -17.52 -7.69
CA GLN A 225 3.37 -18.41 -8.69
C GLN A 225 2.39 -19.54 -8.98
N GLN A 226 2.14 -19.80 -10.26
CA GLN A 226 1.15 -20.76 -10.73
C GLN A 226 -0.22 -20.51 -10.09
N ARG A 227 -0.63 -19.23 -9.99
CA ARG A 227 -1.87 -18.78 -9.34
C ARG A 227 -1.98 -19.10 -7.86
N LYS A 228 -0.89 -19.51 -7.20
CA LYS A 228 -0.84 -19.79 -5.77
C LYS A 228 0.06 -18.81 -5.04
N VAL A 229 -0.27 -18.51 -3.80
CA VAL A 229 0.51 -17.61 -2.96
C VAL A 229 1.77 -18.34 -2.50
N ALA A 230 2.92 -18.00 -3.09
CA ALA A 230 4.21 -18.59 -2.78
C ALA A 230 4.91 -17.88 -1.61
N TYR A 231 4.65 -16.58 -1.45
CA TYR A 231 5.09 -15.79 -0.30
C TYR A 231 4.00 -14.78 0.07
N LEU A 232 3.78 -14.59 1.36
CA LEU A 232 2.86 -13.60 1.90
C LEU A 232 3.56 -12.81 2.99
N GLY A 233 3.83 -11.53 2.72
CA GLY A 233 4.41 -10.61 3.68
C GLY A 233 3.45 -10.32 4.83
N GLY A 234 4.04 -9.97 5.98
CA GLY A 234 3.27 -9.57 7.15
C GLY A 234 2.53 -8.25 6.97
N LYS A 235 1.93 -7.76 8.05
CA LYS A 235 1.23 -6.48 8.07
C LYS A 235 2.21 -5.29 8.00
N GLY A 236 2.17 -4.49 6.94
CA GLY A 236 2.94 -3.26 6.86
C GLY A 236 2.48 -2.18 7.85
N PRO A 237 3.35 -1.22 8.22
CA PRO A 237 4.70 -1.04 7.67
C PRO A 237 5.77 -1.93 8.35
N PHE A 238 5.51 -2.41 9.57
CA PHE A 238 6.55 -3.08 10.39
C PHE A 238 7.05 -4.41 9.84
N PHE A 239 6.22 -5.13 9.09
CA PHE A 239 6.57 -6.43 8.51
C PHE A 239 6.74 -6.39 6.98
N TYR A 240 6.99 -5.21 6.42
CA TYR A 240 7.43 -5.06 5.04
C TYR A 240 8.94 -5.34 4.97
N SER A 241 9.32 -6.47 4.36
CA SER A 241 10.73 -6.88 4.22
C SER A 241 11.05 -7.25 2.78
N LEU A 242 11.75 -6.35 2.08
CA LEU A 242 12.33 -6.66 0.76
C LEU A 242 13.42 -7.73 0.85
N LYS A 243 14.03 -7.92 2.04
CA LYS A 243 15.06 -8.94 2.26
C LYS A 243 14.46 -10.34 2.14
N ASP A 244 13.27 -10.55 2.67
CA ASP A 244 12.60 -11.85 2.64
C ASP A 244 12.21 -12.23 1.21
N VAL A 245 11.68 -11.26 0.45
CA VAL A 245 11.34 -11.44 -0.97
C VAL A 245 12.58 -11.73 -1.80
N ARG A 246 13.66 -10.95 -1.61
CA ARG A 246 14.95 -11.21 -2.26
C ARG A 246 15.44 -12.62 -1.94
N GLN A 247 15.44 -13.00 -0.66
CA GLN A 247 15.88 -14.33 -0.24
C GLN A 247 15.05 -15.44 -0.91
N TRP A 248 13.73 -15.26 -1.00
CA TRP A 248 12.85 -16.22 -1.68
C TRP A 248 13.20 -16.34 -3.18
N LEU A 249 13.43 -15.20 -3.85
CA LEU A 249 13.82 -15.17 -5.27
C LEU A 249 15.20 -15.79 -5.50
N GLU A 250 16.19 -15.47 -4.66
CA GLU A 250 17.54 -16.04 -4.75
C GLU A 250 17.56 -17.56 -4.50
N GLN A 251 16.73 -18.05 -3.57
CA GLN A 251 16.60 -19.48 -3.31
C GLN A 251 15.95 -20.23 -4.48
N SER A 252 14.99 -19.59 -5.16
CA SER A 252 14.21 -20.21 -6.23
C SER A 252 14.88 -20.13 -7.60
N TYR A 253 15.60 -19.03 -7.88
CA TYR A 253 16.15 -18.70 -9.20
C TYR A 253 17.67 -18.47 -9.20
N GLY A 254 18.34 -18.65 -8.07
CA GLY A 254 19.78 -18.43 -7.92
C GLY A 254 20.12 -17.00 -7.49
N ARG A 255 21.31 -16.85 -6.91
CA ARG A 255 21.82 -15.58 -6.42
C ARG A 255 22.20 -14.68 -7.60
N ARG A 256 21.83 -13.42 -7.51
CA ARG A 256 22.10 -12.39 -8.52
C ARG A 256 22.90 -11.25 -7.92
#